data_AF-A0A8I1TKH6-F1
#
_entry.id   AF-A0A8I1TKH6-F1
#
_cell.length_a   1.000
_cell.length_b   1.000
_cell.length_c   1.000
_cell.angle_alpha   90.00
_cell.angle_beta   90.00
_cell.angle_gamma   90.00
#
_symmetry.space_group_name_H-M   'P 1'
#
loop_
_entity.id
_entity.type
_entity.pdbx_description
1 polymer ?
#
loop_
_entity_poly.entity_id
_entity_poly.type
_entity_poly.pdbx_seq_one_letter_code
_entity_poly.pdbx_strand_id
1 'polypeptide(L)'
;MTSTTLGPFVAWLVTRERDEQTRRRHRMVVENYLMWCYAERAPRHERRARYLAKNPNGISGDHAVQALDRFDEFRRIQALTEVADR
;
A
#
# COMPACT_ATOMS: atom_id res chain seq x y z
N MET A 1 -6.11 -4.57 -12.37
CA MET A 1 -4.79 -4.03 -11.96
C MET A 1 -4.61 -4.07 -10.45
N THR A 2 -5.56 -3.60 -9.63
CA THR A 2 -5.46 -3.64 -8.16
C THR A 2 -5.28 -5.06 -7.61
N SER A 3 -6.04 -6.04 -8.11
CA SER A 3 -5.95 -7.45 -7.69
C SER A 3 -4.55 -8.06 -7.87
N THR A 4 -3.85 -7.74 -8.95
CA THR A 4 -2.50 -8.27 -9.27
C THR A 4 -1.43 -7.79 -8.29
N THR A 5 -1.60 -6.62 -7.69
CA THR A 5 -0.68 -6.05 -6.70
C THR A 5 -1.13 -6.33 -5.26
N LEU A 6 -2.44 -6.33 -5.00
CA LEU A 6 -2.99 -6.46 -3.66
C LEU A 6 -2.87 -7.89 -3.11
N GLY A 7 -3.06 -8.91 -3.93
CA GLY A 7 -2.93 -10.31 -3.51
C GLY A 7 -1.55 -10.65 -2.93
N PRO A 8 -0.46 -10.43 -3.69
CA PRO A 8 0.91 -10.62 -3.20
C PRO A 8 1.24 -9.77 -1.97
N PHE A 9 0.78 -8.52 -1.92
CA PHE A 9 0.96 -7.66 -0.74
C PHE A 9 0.30 -8.26 0.52
N VAL A 10 -0.94 -8.75 0.41
CA VAL A 10 -1.65 -9.36 1.55
C VAL A 10 -0.94 -10.63 2.03
N ALA A 11 -0.48 -11.48 1.11
CA ALA A 11 0.27 -12.68 1.46
C ALA A 11 1.58 -12.35 2.19
N TRP A 12 2.34 -11.38 1.67
CA TRP A 12 3.55 -10.89 2.32
C TRP A 12 3.26 -10.27 3.70
N LEU A 13 2.16 -9.52 3.83
CA LEU A 13 1.81 -8.82 5.06
C LEU A 13 1.55 -9.79 6.23
N VAL A 14 1.02 -10.99 5.97
CA VAL A 14 0.85 -12.05 6.99
C VAL A 14 2.17 -12.45 7.64
N THR A 15 3.29 -12.32 6.92
CA THR A 15 4.63 -12.63 7.46
C THR A 15 5.20 -11.51 8.34
N ARG A 16 4.67 -10.29 8.22
CA ARG A 16 5.19 -9.08 8.90
C ARG A 16 4.34 -8.63 10.08
N GLU A 17 3.03 -8.78 9.96
CA GLU A 17 2.08 -8.25 10.92
C GLU A 17 1.25 -9.39 11.50
N ARG A 18 1.41 -9.68 12.79
CA ARG A 18 0.74 -10.80 13.46
C ARG A 18 -0.68 -10.44 13.87
N ASP A 19 -0.97 -9.17 14.09
CA ASP A 19 -2.31 -8.72 14.45
C ASP A 19 -3.22 -8.66 13.22
N GLU A 20 -4.32 -9.43 13.27
CA GLU A 20 -5.27 -9.50 12.16
C GLU A 20 -5.97 -8.16 11.89
N GLN A 21 -6.30 -7.43 12.95
CA GLN A 21 -7.01 -6.16 12.81
C GLN A 21 -6.13 -5.13 12.10
N THR A 22 -4.85 -5.07 12.45
CA THR A 22 -3.85 -4.22 11.78
C THR A 22 -3.63 -4.65 10.34
N ARG A 23 -3.57 -5.97 10.04
CA ARG A 23 -3.52 -6.44 8.64
C ARG A 23 -4.70 -5.99 7.82
N ARG A 24 -5.93 -6.13 8.35
CA ARG A 24 -7.17 -5.71 7.68
C ARG A 24 -7.15 -4.21 7.39
N ARG A 25 -6.70 -3.39 8.36
CA ARG A 25 -6.56 -1.93 8.19
C ARG A 25 -5.54 -1.59 7.12
N HIS A 26 -4.35 -2.20 7.15
CA HIS A 26 -3.32 -1.97 6.13
C HIS A 26 -3.80 -2.36 4.73
N ARG A 27 -4.45 -3.52 4.58
CA ARG A 27 -5.07 -3.93 3.31
C ARG A 27 -6.04 -2.88 2.80
N MET A 28 -6.96 -2.42 3.65
CA MET A 28 -7.97 -1.43 3.29
C MET A 28 -7.35 -0.09 2.86
N VAL A 29 -6.34 0.41 3.58
CA VAL A 29 -5.64 1.64 3.19
C VAL A 29 -4.95 1.49 1.84
N VAL A 30 -4.23 0.38 1.62
CA VAL A 30 -3.47 0.16 0.40
C VAL A 30 -4.39 -0.04 -0.80
N GLU A 31 -5.48 -0.79 -0.63
CA GLU A 31 -6.51 -0.94 -1.66
C GLU A 31 -7.11 0.41 -2.05
N ASN A 32 -7.52 1.21 -1.08
CA ASN A 32 -8.05 2.57 -1.32
C ASN A 32 -7.01 3.47 -2.01
N TYR A 33 -5.75 3.39 -1.61
CA TYR A 33 -4.66 4.13 -2.23
C TYR A 33 -4.45 3.73 -3.70
N LEU A 34 -4.46 2.43 -4.00
CA LEU A 34 -4.29 1.92 -5.35
C LEU A 34 -5.47 2.32 -6.26
N MET A 35 -6.71 2.24 -5.74
CA MET A 35 -7.90 2.71 -6.45
C MET A 35 -7.84 4.21 -6.72
N TRP A 36 -7.45 5.00 -5.71
CA TRP A 36 -7.30 6.44 -5.87
C TRP A 36 -6.20 6.79 -6.88
N CYS A 37 -5.04 6.12 -6.82
CA CYS A 37 -3.95 6.29 -7.79
C CYS A 37 -4.34 5.95 -9.23
N TYR A 38 -5.29 5.03 -9.42
CA TYR A 38 -5.80 4.70 -10.75
C TYR A 38 -6.60 5.84 -11.37
N ALA A 39 -7.39 6.55 -10.55
CA ALA A 39 -8.17 7.71 -10.98
C ALA A 39 -7.37 9.03 -11.00
N GLU A 40 -6.28 9.10 -10.25
CA GLU A 40 -5.48 10.32 -10.08
C GLU A 40 -4.54 10.60 -11.26
N ARG A 41 -4.56 11.86 -11.72
CA ARG A 41 -3.73 12.35 -12.83
C ARG A 41 -2.40 12.93 -12.37
N ALA A 42 -2.21 13.15 -11.07
CA ALA A 42 -0.96 13.64 -10.51
C ALA A 42 0.27 12.75 -10.86
N PRO A 43 1.48 13.33 -10.96
CA PRO A 43 2.73 12.57 -11.10
C PRO A 43 2.89 11.52 -10.00
N ARG A 44 3.47 10.36 -10.35
CA ARG A 44 3.59 9.22 -9.42
C ARG A 44 4.25 9.58 -8.09
N HIS A 45 5.26 10.45 -8.11
CA HIS A 45 6.01 10.84 -6.90
C HIS A 45 5.19 11.73 -5.94
N GLU A 46 4.17 12.44 -6.43
CA GLU A 46 3.30 13.29 -5.59
C GLU A 46 2.09 12.54 -5.01
N ARG A 47 1.71 11.42 -5.62
CA ARG A 47 0.47 10.70 -5.30
C ARG A 47 0.35 10.34 -3.83
N ARG A 48 1.43 9.88 -3.20
CA ARG A 48 1.43 9.51 -1.78
C ARG A 48 1.09 10.69 -0.88
N ALA A 49 1.81 11.81 -1.04
CA ALA A 49 1.60 13.01 -0.25
C ALA A 49 0.17 13.56 -0.41
N ARG A 50 -0.31 13.61 -1.66
CA ARG A 50 -1.67 14.05 -1.98
C ARG A 50 -2.76 13.13 -1.40
N TYR A 51 -2.56 11.82 -1.44
CA TYR A 51 -3.49 10.86 -0.83
C TYR A 51 -3.59 11.03 0.68
N LEU A 52 -2.44 11.18 1.37
CA LEU A 52 -2.41 11.39 2.82
C LEU A 52 -3.06 12.72 3.23
N ALA A 53 -2.85 13.79 2.45
CA ALA A 53 -3.47 15.09 2.69
C ALA A 53 -5.01 15.08 2.58
N LYS A 54 -5.59 14.11 1.85
CA LYS A 54 -7.05 13.98 1.68
C LYS A 54 -7.75 13.41 2.93
N ASN A 55 -7.01 12.83 3.88
CA ASN A 55 -7.56 12.09 5.02
C ASN A 55 -8.65 11.07 4.62
N PRO A 56 -8.28 10.04 3.84
CA PRO A 56 -9.26 9.14 3.22
C PRO A 56 -10.00 8.33 4.27
N ASN A 57 -11.33 8.45 4.27
CA ASN A 57 -12.29 7.61 5.03
C ASN A 57 -12.12 7.64 6.57
N GLY A 58 -11.63 8.75 7.14
CA GLY A 58 -11.52 8.90 8.60
C GLY A 58 -10.49 7.98 9.26
N ILE A 59 -9.58 7.39 8.47
CA ILE A 59 -8.44 6.65 8.99
C ILE A 59 -7.46 7.67 9.53
N SER A 60 -7.08 7.54 10.82
CA SER A 60 -6.06 8.42 11.42
C SER A 60 -4.81 8.48 10.52
N GLY A 61 -4.27 9.68 10.31
CA GLY A 61 -3.13 9.92 9.42
C GLY A 61 -1.96 8.98 9.71
N ASP A 62 -1.71 8.67 10.98
CA ASP A 62 -0.63 7.77 11.40
C ASP A 62 -0.81 6.34 10.88
N HIS A 63 -2.04 5.82 10.90
CA HIS A 63 -2.33 4.48 10.39
C HIS A 63 -2.25 4.43 8.86
N ALA A 64 -2.64 5.50 8.18
CA ALA A 64 -2.50 5.58 6.73
C ALA A 64 -1.02 5.61 6.32
N VAL A 65 -0.19 6.36 7.05
CA VAL A 65 1.27 6.40 6.84
C VAL A 65 1.89 5.01 7.04
N GLN A 66 1.62 4.36 8.17
CA GLN A 66 2.18 3.02 8.46
C GLN A 66 1.79 1.98 7.40
N ALA A 67 0.54 1.98 6.96
CA ALA A 67 0.09 1.06 5.91
C ALA A 67 0.84 1.28 4.60
N LEU A 68 1.04 2.54 4.21
CA LEU A 68 1.77 2.87 2.99
C LEU A 68 3.27 2.63 3.12
N ASP A 69 3.86 2.75 4.31
CA ASP A 69 5.27 2.37 4.55
C ASP A 69 5.49 0.88 4.36
N ARG A 70 4.56 0.05 4.86
CA ARG A 70 4.57 -1.41 4.61
C ARG A 70 4.42 -1.74 3.13
N PHE A 71 3.60 -0.97 2.42
CA PHE A 71 3.48 -1.14 0.98
C PHE A 71 4.75 -0.79 0.22
N ASP A 72 5.45 0.29 0.59
CA ASP A 72 6.73 0.66 -0.01
C ASP A 72 7.85 -0.33 0.33
N GLU A 73 7.84 -0.92 1.54
CA GLU A 73 8.71 -2.05 1.87
C GLU A 73 8.46 -3.25 0.95
N PHE A 74 7.20 -3.67 0.80
CA PHE A 74 6.82 -4.76 -0.10
C PHE A 74 7.28 -4.50 -1.54
N ARG A 75 7.02 -3.30 -2.08
CA ARG A 75 7.40 -2.96 -3.46
C ARG A 75 8.91 -2.97 -3.68
N ARG A 76 9.70 -2.56 -2.68
CA ARG A 76 11.16 -2.65 -2.74
C ARG A 76 11.64 -4.10 -2.79
N ILE A 77 11.10 -4.97 -1.94
CA ILE A 77 11.44 -6.40 -1.94
C ILE A 77 11.05 -7.04 -3.27
N GLN A 78 9.83 -6.79 -3.75
CA GLN A 78 9.35 -7.30 -5.02
C GLN A 78 10.28 -6.90 -6.19
N ALA A 79 10.68 -5.62 -6.26
CA ALA A 79 11.58 -5.14 -7.29
C ALA A 79 12.98 -5.79 -7.23
N LEU A 80 13.49 -6.09 -6.03
CA LEU A 80 14.76 -6.80 -5.87
C LEU A 80 14.67 -8.25 -6.34
N THR A 81 13.56 -8.94 -6.07
CA THR A 81 13.34 -10.33 -6.51
C THR A 81 13.14 -10.40 -8.02
N GLU A 82 12.38 -9.49 -8.62
CA GLU A 82 12.18 -9.45 -10.08
C GLU A 82 13.48 -9.18 -10.87
N VAL A 83 14.47 -8.52 -10.26
CA VAL A 83 15.80 -8.31 -10.85
C VAL A 83 16.67 -9.56 -10.72
N ALA A 84 16.52 -10.33 -9.64
CA ALA A 84 17.30 -11.55 -9.42
C ALA A 84 16.86 -12.72 -10.33
N ASP A 85 15.60 -12.73 -10.77
CA ASP A 85 15.03 -13.75 -11.66
C ASP A 85 15.24 -13.46 -13.17
N ARG A 86 16.00 -12.42 -13.53
CA ARG A 86 16.33 -12.04 -14.93
C ARG A 86 17.79 -12.29 -15.26
#